data_AF-A0A8S3FPK3-F1
#
_entry.id   AF-A0A8S3FPK3-F1
#
_cell.length_a   1.000
_cell.length_b   1.000
_cell.length_c   1.000
_cell.angle_alpha   90.00
_cell.angle_beta   90.00
_cell.angle_gamma   90.00
#
_symmetry.space_group_name_H-M   'P 1'
#
loop_
_entity.id
_entity.type
_entity.pdbx_description
1 polymer ?
#
loop_
_entity_poly.entity_id
_entity_poly.type
_entity_poly.pdbx_seq_one_letter_code
_entity_poly.pdbx_strand_id
1 'polypeptide(L)'
;KFLTKYDFSLSHWKPDYTIESYSLRKLPSISTTKTDLIKQTEVTLIERVLHYPFLLLGYVCVNVFGRRLMFPGSLEILRLMLHRALLDGRSNLIVSYHAKRHIIRTADGNHIDTIFVDARSTTDIQTLVITCEGNAGFYEVGSMMTPIEAGFSVLGWNRPGFGESSGYPGALSEVNAIDAVMRYAIEKL
;
A
#
# COMPACT_ATOMS: atom_id res chain seq x y z
N LYS A 1 5.05 1.35 -28.68
CA LYS A 1 3.60 1.34 -29.04
C LYS A 1 2.82 0.15 -28.48
N PHE A 2 3.43 -1.00 -28.17
CA PHE A 2 2.73 -2.15 -27.56
C PHE A 2 2.52 -1.97 -26.04
N LEU A 3 3.55 -1.48 -25.32
CA LEU A 3 3.51 -1.23 -23.88
C LEU A 3 2.44 -0.21 -23.45
N THR A 4 2.14 0.76 -24.31
CA THR A 4 1.14 1.81 -24.06
C THR A 4 -0.29 1.27 -23.94
N LYS A 5 -0.54 0.01 -24.34
CA LYS A 5 -1.83 -0.66 -24.16
C LYS A 5 -1.99 -1.29 -22.77
N TYR A 6 -0.89 -1.48 -22.04
CA TYR A 6 -0.86 -2.16 -20.75
C TYR A 6 -0.43 -1.24 -19.59
N ASP A 7 0.18 -0.10 -19.90
CA ASP A 7 0.47 0.96 -18.94
C ASP A 7 -0.57 2.08 -19.05
N PHE A 8 -1.53 2.09 -18.11
CA PHE A 8 -2.58 3.10 -18.00
C PHE A 8 -2.52 3.78 -16.62
N SER A 9 -2.95 5.04 -16.55
CA SER A 9 -3.10 5.74 -15.28
C SER A 9 -4.37 5.29 -14.57
N LEU A 10 -4.26 4.90 -13.30
CA LEU A 10 -5.40 4.44 -12.50
C LEU A 10 -6.49 5.52 -12.31
N SER A 11 -6.13 6.79 -12.41
CA SER A 11 -7.04 7.92 -12.15
C SER A 11 -8.26 7.98 -13.07
N HIS A 12 -8.18 7.42 -14.27
CA HIS A 12 -9.24 7.50 -15.29
C HIS A 12 -9.83 6.13 -15.67
N TRP A 13 -9.34 5.04 -15.06
CA TRP A 13 -9.72 3.68 -15.42
C TRP A 13 -10.77 3.13 -14.45
N LYS A 14 -11.72 2.34 -14.96
CA LYS A 14 -12.75 1.70 -14.12
C LYS A 14 -12.13 0.54 -13.32
N PRO A 15 -12.46 0.38 -12.03
CA PRO A 15 -11.95 -0.74 -11.25
C PRO A 15 -12.44 -2.09 -11.81
N ASP A 16 -11.54 -3.06 -11.88
CA ASP A 16 -11.82 -4.44 -12.35
C ASP A 16 -12.56 -5.26 -11.27
N TYR A 17 -12.36 -4.90 -10.01
CA TYR A 17 -13.02 -5.52 -8.86
C TYR A 17 -13.37 -4.45 -7.84
N THR A 18 -14.56 -4.50 -7.26
CA THR A 18 -15.05 -3.48 -6.32
C THR A 18 -15.63 -4.14 -5.08
N ILE A 19 -15.17 -3.67 -3.92
CA ILE A 19 -15.78 -3.99 -2.64
C ILE A 19 -16.85 -2.95 -2.31
N GLU A 20 -18.03 -3.44 -1.98
CA GLU A 20 -19.14 -2.61 -1.56
C GLU A 20 -18.84 -1.85 -0.26
N SER A 21 -19.20 -0.57 -0.21
CA SER A 21 -18.86 0.34 0.89
C SER A 21 -19.44 -0.08 2.25
N TYR A 22 -20.47 -0.92 2.30
CA TYR A 22 -20.99 -1.47 3.55
C TYR A 22 -20.02 -2.45 4.23
N SER A 23 -19.02 -2.97 3.50
CA SER A 23 -18.00 -3.89 4.02
C SER A 23 -16.84 -3.19 4.74
N LEU A 24 -16.97 -1.90 5.07
CA LEU A 24 -15.95 -1.12 5.78
C LEU A 24 -15.53 -1.83 7.08
N ARG A 25 -14.26 -2.21 7.16
CA ARG A 25 -13.68 -2.80 8.38
C ARG A 25 -13.53 -1.71 9.43
N LYS A 26 -13.76 -2.05 10.69
CA LYS A 26 -13.42 -1.18 11.82
C LYS A 26 -12.08 -1.64 12.39
N LEU A 27 -11.21 -0.69 12.72
CA LEU A 27 -10.00 -1.02 13.46
C LEU A 27 -10.38 -1.56 14.85
N PRO A 28 -9.69 -2.61 15.36
CA PRO A 28 -9.82 -2.95 16.76
C PRO A 28 -9.43 -1.74 17.61
N SER A 29 -10.15 -1.52 18.71
CA SER A 29 -9.85 -0.43 19.64
C SER A 29 -8.51 -0.70 20.32
N ILE A 30 -7.42 -0.19 19.75
CA ILE A 30 -6.12 -0.20 20.43
C ILE A 30 -6.21 0.89 21.49
N SER A 31 -6.30 0.46 22.75
CA SER A 31 -6.16 1.34 23.91
C SER A 31 -4.74 1.88 23.91
N THR A 32 -4.51 2.94 23.13
CA THR A 32 -3.32 3.77 23.30
C THR A 32 -3.58 4.56 24.56
N THR A 33 -2.95 4.13 25.65
CA THR A 33 -2.92 4.81 26.95
C THR A 33 -2.24 6.16 26.76
N LYS A 34 -2.90 7.13 26.11
CA LYS A 34 -2.46 8.53 25.99
C LYS A 34 -2.19 9.14 27.37
N THR A 35 -2.79 8.56 28.41
CA THR A 35 -2.63 8.90 29.81
C THR A 35 -1.26 8.56 30.39
N ASP A 36 -0.45 7.69 29.78
CA ASP A 36 0.85 7.30 30.37
C ASP A 36 1.99 8.24 29.97
N LEU A 37 1.95 8.85 28.78
CA LEU A 37 2.98 9.79 28.32
C LEU A 37 2.95 11.14 29.05
N ILE A 38 1.77 11.54 29.56
CA ILE A 38 1.58 12.83 30.25
C ILE A 38 1.86 12.71 31.76
N LYS A 39 1.82 11.51 32.32
CA LYS A 39 1.95 11.28 33.77
C LYS A 39 3.39 11.22 34.30
N GLN A 40 4.41 11.32 33.43
CA GLN A 40 5.81 11.05 33.82
C GLN A 40 6.66 12.29 34.16
N THR A 41 6.09 13.49 34.32
CA THR A 41 6.92 14.67 34.63
C THR A 41 6.24 15.61 35.62
N GLU A 42 6.69 15.59 36.88
CA GLU A 42 6.37 16.62 37.86
C GLU A 42 7.16 17.90 37.53
N VAL A 43 6.62 18.71 36.62
CA VAL A 43 7.18 20.02 36.24
C VAL A 43 6.43 21.14 36.95
N THR A 44 7.15 22.19 37.33
CA THR A 44 6.59 23.39 37.96
C THR A 44 5.59 24.10 37.03
N LEU A 45 4.67 24.91 37.56
CA LEU A 45 3.63 25.59 36.75
C LEU A 45 4.21 26.48 35.64
N ILE A 46 5.38 27.08 35.88
CA ILE A 46 6.08 27.94 34.90
C ILE A 46 6.68 27.10 33.78
N GLU A 47 7.30 25.98 34.12
CA GLU A 47 7.80 25.02 33.13
C GLU A 47 6.64 24.49 32.28
N ARG A 48 5.47 24.18 32.88
CA ARG A 48 4.29 23.75 32.12
C ARG A 48 3.89 24.79 31.06
N VAL A 49 3.80 26.07 31.42
CA VAL A 49 3.44 27.15 30.48
C VAL A 49 4.47 27.29 29.35
N LEU A 50 5.77 27.24 29.68
CA LEU A 50 6.84 27.31 28.69
C LEU A 50 6.95 26.06 27.81
N HIS A 51 6.53 24.89 28.28
CA HIS A 51 6.57 23.64 27.53
C HIS A 51 5.40 23.47 26.53
N TYR A 52 4.24 24.10 26.76
CA TYR A 52 3.10 24.00 25.84
C TYR A 52 3.41 24.37 24.37
N PRO A 53 4.13 25.46 24.03
CA PRO A 53 4.47 25.75 22.63
C PRO A 53 5.36 24.68 22.00
N PHE A 54 6.29 24.08 22.76
CA PHE A 54 7.13 22.97 22.27
C PHE A 54 6.32 21.69 22.09
N LEU A 55 5.37 21.41 22.98
CA LEU A 55 4.45 20.27 22.84
C LEU A 55 3.54 20.46 21.62
N LEU A 56 3.06 21.67 21.37
CA LEU A 56 2.28 21.98 20.17
C LEU A 56 3.14 21.82 18.91
N LEU A 57 4.36 22.35 18.90
CA LEU A 57 5.29 22.19 17.79
C LEU A 57 5.60 20.70 17.54
N GLY A 58 5.88 19.93 18.59
CA GLY A 58 6.08 18.49 18.51
C GLY A 58 4.85 17.76 17.96
N TYR A 59 3.66 18.12 18.44
CA TYR A 59 2.40 17.57 17.93
C TYR A 59 2.23 17.85 16.43
N VAL A 60 2.50 19.09 15.99
CA VAL A 60 2.46 19.45 14.56
C VAL A 60 3.50 18.65 13.77
N CYS A 61 4.75 18.60 14.24
CA CYS A 61 5.82 17.86 13.58
C CYS A 61 5.49 16.37 13.39
N VAL A 62 4.98 15.71 14.44
CA VAL A 62 4.59 14.30 14.38
C VAL A 62 3.42 14.09 13.42
N ASN A 63 2.40 14.94 13.44
CA ASN A 63 1.20 14.76 12.60
C ASN A 63 1.41 15.13 11.14
N VAL A 64 2.30 16.09 10.85
CA VAL A 64 2.56 16.58 9.48
C VAL A 64 3.68 15.78 8.80
N PHE A 65 4.78 15.55 9.52
CA PHE A 65 5.98 14.90 8.98
C PHE A 65 6.13 13.47 9.49
N GLY A 66 6.10 13.27 10.80
CA GLY A 66 6.40 11.97 11.42
C GLY A 66 5.54 10.83 10.84
N ARG A 67 4.22 11.03 10.78
CA ARG A 67 3.29 10.03 10.22
C ARG A 67 3.57 9.67 8.76
N ARG A 68 3.99 10.64 7.93
CA ARG A 68 4.32 10.41 6.52
C ARG A 68 5.69 9.75 6.35
N LEU A 69 6.66 10.16 7.18
CA LEU A 69 8.01 9.60 7.17
C LEU A 69 8.07 8.14 7.64
N MET A 70 7.05 7.64 8.37
CA MET A 70 6.93 6.21 8.65
C MET A 70 6.70 5.36 7.38
N PHE A 71 6.17 5.96 6.32
CA PHE A 71 5.88 5.32 5.04
C PHE A 71 6.51 6.10 3.89
N PRO A 72 7.86 6.11 3.78
CA PRO A 72 8.55 6.92 2.79
C PRO A 72 8.15 6.56 1.36
N GLY A 73 7.74 5.32 1.08
CA GLY A 73 7.23 4.89 -0.24
C GLY A 73 5.94 5.58 -0.70
N SER A 74 5.17 6.15 0.23
CA SER A 74 3.98 6.95 -0.08
C SER A 74 4.27 8.42 -0.36
N LEU A 75 5.53 8.85 -0.18
CA LEU A 75 5.93 10.23 -0.43
C LEU A 75 6.11 10.46 -1.92
N GLU A 76 5.53 11.56 -2.40
CA GLU A 76 5.63 11.96 -3.82
C GLU A 76 7.08 12.10 -4.29
N ILE A 77 7.96 12.60 -3.43
CA ILE A 77 9.38 12.77 -3.76
C ILE A 77 10.04 11.43 -4.07
N LEU A 78 9.84 10.41 -3.22
CA LEU A 78 10.42 9.09 -3.45
C LEU A 78 9.79 8.42 -4.66
N ARG A 79 8.47 8.59 -4.85
CA ARG A 79 7.74 8.12 -6.02
C ARG A 79 8.29 8.68 -7.31
N LEU A 80 8.58 9.99 -7.36
CA LEU A 80 9.19 10.64 -8.52
C LEU A 80 10.62 10.15 -8.77
N MET A 81 11.42 9.96 -7.72
CA MET A 81 12.78 9.43 -7.85
C MET A 81 12.80 8.00 -8.39
N LEU A 82 11.86 7.15 -7.95
CA LEU A 82 11.78 5.75 -8.34
C LEU A 82 10.92 5.51 -9.58
N HIS A 83 10.24 6.53 -10.10
CA HIS A 83 9.25 6.39 -11.17
C HIS A 83 9.74 5.55 -12.36
N ARG A 84 10.96 5.80 -12.84
CA ARG A 84 11.56 5.02 -13.94
C ARG A 84 11.75 3.55 -13.58
N ALA A 85 12.30 3.27 -12.40
CA ALA A 85 12.51 1.90 -11.94
C ALA A 85 11.18 1.15 -11.78
N LEU A 86 10.13 1.82 -11.30
CA LEU A 86 8.79 1.23 -11.17
C LEU A 86 8.18 0.93 -12.56
N LEU A 87 8.30 1.87 -13.51
CA LEU A 87 7.83 1.66 -14.87
C LEU A 87 8.57 0.51 -15.57
N ASP A 88 9.89 0.45 -15.42
CA ASP A 88 10.71 -0.60 -16.01
C ASP A 88 10.41 -1.97 -15.37
N GLY A 89 10.28 -2.02 -14.05
CA GLY A 89 9.91 -3.23 -13.30
C GLY A 89 8.56 -3.78 -13.71
N ARG A 90 7.54 -2.91 -13.79
CA ARG A 90 6.20 -3.27 -14.29
C ARG A 90 6.23 -3.74 -15.74
N SER A 91 6.97 -3.04 -16.60
CA SER A 91 7.10 -3.41 -18.01
C SER A 91 7.74 -4.78 -18.18
N ASN A 92 8.76 -5.09 -17.37
CA ASN A 92 9.39 -6.42 -17.36
C ASN A 92 8.41 -7.51 -16.93
N LEU A 93 7.60 -7.29 -15.89
CA LEU A 93 6.57 -8.24 -15.47
C LEU A 93 5.57 -8.53 -16.59
N ILE A 94 5.08 -7.50 -17.29
CA ILE A 94 4.10 -7.65 -18.37
C ILE A 94 4.70 -8.37 -19.58
N VAL A 95 5.92 -7.99 -19.99
CA VAL A 95 6.54 -8.52 -21.22
C VAL A 95 7.11 -9.91 -21.01
N SER A 96 7.87 -10.11 -19.93
CA SER A 96 8.63 -11.34 -19.70
C SER A 96 7.80 -12.43 -19.04
N TYR A 97 6.81 -12.07 -18.23
CA TYR A 97 6.00 -13.01 -17.44
C TYR A 97 4.50 -12.96 -17.78
N HIS A 98 4.13 -12.26 -18.85
CA HIS A 98 2.73 -12.12 -19.28
C HIS A 98 1.79 -11.64 -18.17
N ALA A 99 2.32 -10.83 -17.26
CA ALA A 99 1.58 -10.34 -16.12
C ALA A 99 0.40 -9.46 -16.55
N LYS A 100 -0.72 -9.57 -15.82
CA LYS A 100 -1.94 -8.80 -16.04
C LYS A 100 -2.16 -7.84 -14.88
N ARG A 101 -2.19 -6.55 -15.20
CA ARG A 101 -2.45 -5.48 -14.23
C ARG A 101 -3.95 -5.35 -13.99
N HIS A 102 -4.34 -5.16 -12.74
CA HIS A 102 -5.73 -5.00 -12.32
C HIS A 102 -5.86 -3.84 -11.33
N ILE A 103 -7.04 -3.22 -11.30
CA ILE A 103 -7.41 -2.20 -10.33
C ILE A 103 -8.47 -2.75 -9.40
N ILE A 104 -8.20 -2.72 -8.10
CA ILE A 104 -9.14 -3.12 -7.07
C ILE A 104 -9.64 -1.89 -6.33
N ARG A 105 -10.95 -1.70 -6.25
CA ARG A 105 -11.56 -0.66 -5.42
C ARG A 105 -11.94 -1.20 -4.05
N THR A 106 -11.41 -0.58 -3.01
CA THR A 106 -11.64 -0.93 -1.61
C THR A 106 -12.96 -0.36 -1.08
N ALA A 107 -13.38 -0.84 0.09
CA ALA A 107 -14.62 -0.37 0.75
C ALA A 107 -14.61 1.14 1.07
N ASP A 108 -13.43 1.70 1.37
CA ASP A 108 -13.23 3.14 1.61
C ASP A 108 -13.06 3.95 0.32
N GLY A 109 -13.22 3.32 -0.85
CA GLY A 109 -13.21 3.97 -2.16
C GLY A 109 -11.83 4.23 -2.75
N ASN A 110 -10.76 3.72 -2.13
CA ASN A 110 -9.42 3.77 -2.69
C ASN A 110 -9.27 2.74 -3.82
N HIS A 111 -8.52 3.12 -4.83
CA HIS A 111 -8.05 2.25 -5.91
C HIS A 111 -6.66 1.71 -5.56
N ILE A 112 -6.53 0.39 -5.62
CA ILE A 112 -5.32 -0.37 -5.33
C ILE A 112 -4.83 -0.97 -6.64
N ASP A 113 -3.60 -0.63 -6.98
CA ASP A 113 -2.89 -1.14 -8.14
C ASP A 113 -2.35 -2.54 -7.84
N THR A 114 -2.77 -3.52 -8.64
CA THR A 114 -2.33 -4.91 -8.51
C THR A 114 -1.85 -5.47 -9.83
N ILE A 115 -1.04 -6.51 -9.75
CA ILE A 115 -0.57 -7.25 -10.92
C ILE A 115 -0.55 -8.74 -10.62
N PHE A 116 -1.04 -9.53 -11.56
CA PHE A 116 -1.17 -10.97 -11.43
C PHE A 116 -0.36 -11.69 -12.51
N VAL A 117 0.43 -12.68 -12.09
CA VAL A 117 1.15 -13.62 -12.95
C VAL A 117 0.53 -15.00 -12.76
N ASP A 118 0.01 -15.56 -13.84
CA ASP A 118 -0.61 -16.89 -13.85
C ASP A 118 0.40 -17.93 -14.32
N ALA A 119 0.84 -18.80 -13.42
CA ALA A 119 1.78 -19.89 -13.72
C ALA A 119 1.08 -21.25 -13.89
N ARG A 120 -0.25 -21.33 -13.71
CA ARG A 120 -0.99 -22.61 -13.69
C ARG A 120 -0.99 -23.36 -15.01
N SER A 121 -0.78 -22.64 -16.12
CA SER A 121 -0.63 -23.27 -17.45
C SER A 121 0.77 -23.81 -17.70
N THR A 122 1.75 -23.42 -16.87
CA THR A 122 3.17 -23.75 -17.04
C THR A 122 3.70 -24.70 -15.98
N THR A 123 3.08 -24.72 -14.79
CA THR A 123 3.49 -25.55 -13.65
C THR A 123 2.26 -26.23 -13.04
N ASP A 124 2.47 -27.40 -12.42
CA ASP A 124 1.42 -28.11 -11.68
C ASP A 124 1.14 -27.47 -10.29
N ILE A 125 1.77 -26.32 -9.99
CA ILE A 125 1.66 -25.63 -8.70
C ILE A 125 0.37 -24.83 -8.67
N GLN A 126 -0.55 -25.22 -7.79
CA GLN A 126 -1.85 -24.55 -7.60
C GLN A 126 -1.83 -23.45 -6.53
N THR A 127 -0.69 -23.25 -5.87
CA THR A 127 -0.57 -22.25 -4.80
C THR A 127 -0.40 -20.85 -5.37
N LEU A 128 -1.29 -19.93 -4.96
CA LEU A 128 -1.16 -18.49 -5.20
C LEU A 128 -0.32 -17.86 -4.10
N VAL A 129 0.76 -17.16 -4.48
CA VAL A 129 1.56 -16.35 -3.57
C VAL A 129 1.13 -14.90 -3.69
N ILE A 130 0.62 -14.32 -2.59
CA ILE A 130 0.31 -12.90 -2.53
C ILE A 130 1.48 -12.19 -1.86
N THR A 131 2.11 -11.27 -2.59
CA THR A 131 3.25 -10.49 -2.10
C THR A 131 2.79 -9.13 -1.61
N CYS A 132 3.36 -8.68 -0.50
CA CYS A 132 3.12 -7.37 0.08
C CYS A 132 4.46 -6.78 0.49
N GLU A 133 4.71 -5.56 0.06
CA GLU A 133 5.98 -4.89 0.29
C GLU A 133 6.03 -4.10 1.60
N GLY A 134 7.26 -3.81 2.02
CA GLY A 134 7.54 -2.97 3.17
C GLY A 134 7.07 -1.52 3.00
N ASN A 135 7.28 -0.70 4.02
CA ASN A 135 6.90 0.72 4.05
C ASN A 135 7.63 1.63 3.03
N ALA A 136 8.60 1.09 2.30
CA ALA A 136 9.34 1.77 1.24
C ALA A 136 9.42 0.93 -0.06
N GLY A 137 8.70 -0.19 -0.12
CA GLY A 137 8.77 -1.13 -1.24
C GLY A 137 7.55 -1.02 -2.15
N PHE A 138 7.71 -1.51 -3.36
CA PHE A 138 6.71 -1.50 -4.43
C PHE A 138 6.75 -2.85 -5.14
N TYR A 139 5.59 -3.38 -5.55
CA TYR A 139 5.55 -4.72 -6.16
C TYR A 139 6.40 -4.80 -7.44
N GLU A 140 6.55 -3.67 -8.15
CA GLU A 140 7.28 -3.57 -9.41
C GLU A 140 8.76 -3.93 -9.29
N VAL A 141 9.36 -3.71 -8.13
CA VAL A 141 10.81 -3.91 -7.86
C VAL A 141 11.04 -4.71 -6.58
N GLY A 142 10.01 -5.41 -6.11
CA GLY A 142 9.99 -6.08 -4.82
C GLY A 142 10.19 -7.59 -4.88
N SER A 143 9.62 -8.25 -3.88
CA SER A 143 9.68 -9.68 -3.63
C SER A 143 8.90 -10.53 -4.63
N MET A 144 8.19 -9.94 -5.60
CA MET A 144 7.42 -10.67 -6.62
C MET A 144 8.26 -11.63 -7.46
N MET A 145 9.51 -11.27 -7.78
CA MET A 145 10.34 -12.05 -8.69
C MET A 145 10.67 -13.43 -8.13
N THR A 146 10.98 -13.53 -6.84
CA THR A 146 11.38 -14.79 -6.19
C THR A 146 10.33 -15.91 -6.33
N PRO A 147 9.04 -15.72 -5.98
CA PRO A 147 8.02 -16.75 -6.18
C PRO A 147 7.68 -16.98 -7.66
N ILE A 148 7.80 -15.98 -8.54
CA ILE A 148 7.62 -16.16 -9.98
C ILE A 148 8.68 -17.12 -10.53
N GLU A 149 9.95 -16.90 -10.18
CA GLU A 149 11.06 -17.75 -10.60
C GLU A 149 10.97 -19.17 -10.02
N ALA A 150 10.35 -19.30 -8.84
CA ALA A 150 10.05 -20.60 -8.23
C ALA A 150 8.82 -21.30 -8.86
N GLY A 151 8.16 -20.70 -9.86
CA GLY A 151 7.07 -21.31 -10.62
C GLY A 151 5.68 -21.18 -10.00
N PHE A 152 5.52 -20.31 -9.00
CA PHE A 152 4.21 -20.04 -8.39
C PHE A 152 3.41 -19.03 -9.22
N SER A 153 2.08 -19.09 -9.11
CA SER A 153 1.25 -17.95 -9.50
C SER A 153 1.37 -16.86 -8.46
N VAL A 154 1.50 -15.60 -8.87
CA VAL A 154 1.86 -14.50 -7.95
C VAL A 154 0.95 -13.30 -8.16
N LEU A 155 0.37 -12.81 -7.06
CA LEU A 155 -0.34 -11.55 -7.00
C LEU A 155 0.50 -10.52 -6.23
N GLY A 156 0.91 -9.46 -6.90
CA GLY A 156 1.52 -8.30 -6.28
C GLY A 156 0.54 -7.14 -6.19
N TRP A 157 0.69 -6.31 -5.18
CA TRP A 157 -0.14 -5.12 -5.01
C TRP A 157 0.62 -4.02 -4.30
N ASN A 158 0.28 -2.77 -4.66
CA ASN A 158 0.82 -1.59 -4.01
C ASN A 158 -0.11 -1.13 -2.89
N ARG A 159 0.47 -0.82 -1.74
CA ARG A 159 -0.22 -0.34 -0.54
C ARG A 159 -0.96 0.98 -0.83
N PRO A 160 -1.97 1.40 -0.04
CA PRO A 160 -2.63 2.69 -0.23
C PRO A 160 -1.63 3.86 -0.25
N GLY A 161 -1.67 4.66 -1.31
CA GLY A 161 -0.74 5.78 -1.53
C GLY A 161 0.64 5.41 -2.06
N PHE A 162 0.91 4.14 -2.41
CA PHE A 162 2.17 3.69 -3.00
C PHE A 162 2.03 3.49 -4.51
N GLY A 163 3.06 3.85 -5.27
CA GLY A 163 3.07 3.66 -6.72
C GLY A 163 1.91 4.39 -7.37
N GLU A 164 1.03 3.65 -8.06
CA GLU A 164 -0.19 4.21 -8.63
C GLU A 164 -1.45 3.91 -7.79
N SER A 165 -1.32 3.26 -6.63
CA SER A 165 -2.41 3.10 -5.66
C SER A 165 -2.76 4.45 -5.03
N SER A 166 -4.05 4.75 -4.96
CA SER A 166 -4.58 5.95 -4.32
C SER A 166 -4.70 5.80 -2.79
N GLY A 167 -5.04 6.91 -2.13
CA GLY A 167 -5.28 6.93 -0.68
C GLY A 167 -4.02 7.26 0.13
N TYR A 168 -4.04 6.87 1.40
CA TYR A 168 -2.97 7.13 2.37
C TYR A 168 -2.68 5.85 3.17
N PRO A 169 -1.42 5.54 3.51
CA PRO A 169 -1.05 4.34 4.28
C PRO A 169 -1.40 4.47 5.77
N GLY A 170 -2.68 4.68 6.05
CA GLY A 170 -3.24 4.66 7.39
C GLY A 170 -3.71 3.26 7.74
N ALA A 171 -3.66 2.90 9.03
CA ALA A 171 -4.03 1.56 9.48
C ALA A 171 -5.40 1.10 8.96
N LEU A 172 -6.40 1.99 8.90
CA LEU A 172 -7.73 1.65 8.39
C LEU A 172 -7.71 1.34 6.88
N SER A 173 -7.08 2.20 6.09
CA SER A 173 -6.98 2.00 4.64
C SER A 173 -6.14 0.77 4.28
N GLU A 174 -5.10 0.47 5.07
CA GLU A 174 -4.32 -0.76 4.93
C GLU A 174 -5.18 -2.00 5.16
N VAL A 175 -5.98 -2.03 6.25
CA VAL A 175 -6.88 -3.16 6.54
C VAL A 175 -7.92 -3.33 5.43
N ASN A 176 -8.47 -2.24 4.90
CA ASN A 176 -9.44 -2.29 3.80
C ASN A 176 -8.78 -2.75 2.48
N ALA A 177 -7.55 -2.33 2.20
CA ALA A 177 -6.81 -2.76 1.03
C ALA A 177 -6.47 -4.26 1.09
N ILE A 178 -5.96 -4.74 2.23
CA ILE A 178 -5.69 -6.16 2.46
C ILE A 178 -6.97 -6.98 2.26
N ASP A 179 -8.10 -6.55 2.85
CA ASP A 179 -9.36 -7.26 2.69
C ASP A 179 -9.81 -7.34 1.22
N ALA A 180 -9.69 -6.23 0.48
CA ALA A 180 -10.07 -6.18 -0.93
C ALA A 180 -9.17 -7.07 -1.80
N VAL A 181 -7.85 -7.06 -1.57
CA VAL A 181 -6.88 -7.91 -2.28
C VAL A 181 -7.14 -9.39 -1.99
N MET A 182 -7.40 -9.74 -0.73
CA MET A 182 -7.68 -11.13 -0.35
C MET A 182 -8.99 -11.63 -0.96
N ARG A 183 -10.06 -10.83 -0.93
CA ARG A 183 -11.34 -11.22 -1.56
C ARG A 183 -11.22 -11.31 -3.08
N TYR A 184 -10.49 -10.40 -3.72
CA TYR A 184 -10.18 -10.49 -5.14
C TYR A 184 -9.47 -11.80 -5.47
N ALA A 185 -8.45 -12.17 -4.70
CA ALA A 185 -7.72 -13.42 -4.88
C ALA A 185 -8.62 -14.66 -4.73
N ILE A 186 -9.58 -14.65 -3.79
CA ILE A 186 -10.48 -15.78 -3.55
C ILE A 186 -11.60 -15.87 -4.60
N GLU A 187 -12.14 -14.72 -5.02
CA GLU A 187 -13.35 -14.67 -5.84
C GLU A 187 -13.06 -14.61 -7.35
N LYS A 188 -11.85 -14.19 -7.76
CA LYS A 188 -11.53 -13.91 -9.17
C LYS A 188 -10.31 -14.63 -9.72
N LEU A 189 -9.35 -15.04 -8.89
CA LEU A 189 -8.11 -15.68 -9.35
C LEU A 189 -8.18 -17.20 -9.21
#